data_AF-A0A0C2MCS7-F1
#
_entry.id   AF-A0A0C2MCS7-F1
#
_cell.length_a   1.000
_cell.length_b   1.000
_cell.length_c   1.000
_cell.angle_alpha   90.00
_cell.angle_beta   90.00
_cell.angle_gamma   90.00
#
_symmetry.space_group_name_H-M   'P 1'
#
loop_
_entity.id
_entity.type
_entity.pdbx_description
1 polymer ?
#
loop_
_entity_poly.entity_id
_entity_poly.type
_entity_poly.pdbx_seq_one_letter_code
_entity_poly.pdbx_strand_id
1 'polypeptide(L)'
;MDNYGWTTSGTALISSDKIILTSDTKSQAGSIWLLKVRFLIIFLPVHFRNWRVKIDFRIHSEGKKLFGDGLAFWYIKSYADTGSVYGVNERFNGLGIILDTYPNHEKSEEYPRVSAQLNDGTKMYDALKDGFPTEFESCSYDFRRSSTNIFISYFGSNSTLVVEFEDPIHYIRSSCIMSDFVLLPTGYYIGISAATGDLSDNHEVYSVDFESLDDMFHVDRQTSAKYEKVKPELKNFHKQIPEAKRESGGFWRFIKRLSLFILILFIGGTIVQVAYMIWKKREKERRKRFY
;
A
#
# COMPACT_ATOMS: atom_id res chain seq x y z
N MET A 1 -4.75 -4.75 33.40
CA MET A 1 -3.51 -4.82 32.61
C MET A 1 -2.54 -3.83 33.19
N ASP A 2 -1.34 -4.26 33.57
CA ASP A 2 -0.28 -3.31 33.86
C ASP A 2 0.24 -2.77 32.53
N ASN A 3 0.14 -1.45 32.29
CA ASN A 3 0.62 -0.78 31.08
C ASN A 3 2.16 -0.65 31.04
N TYR A 4 2.90 -1.58 31.68
CA TYR A 4 4.36 -1.54 31.74
C TYR A 4 4.93 -1.56 30.33
N GLY A 5 5.27 -0.38 29.83
CA GLY A 5 5.90 -0.26 28.53
C GLY A 5 5.15 0.48 27.47
N TRP A 6 3.86 0.76 27.65
CA TRP A 6 3.06 1.44 26.64
C TRP A 6 2.69 2.84 27.10
N THR A 7 2.85 3.84 26.23
CA THR A 7 2.22 5.15 26.42
C THR A 7 0.96 5.23 25.59
N THR A 8 -0.07 5.86 26.14
CA THR A 8 -1.26 6.26 25.38
C THR A 8 -1.11 7.69 24.88
N SER A 9 -1.82 8.03 23.80
CA SER A 9 -1.94 9.37 23.25
C SER A 9 -3.32 9.57 22.61
N GLY A 10 -3.74 10.83 22.47
CA GLY A 10 -5.03 11.20 21.89
C GLY A 10 -6.22 10.75 22.75
N THR A 11 -7.24 10.18 22.11
CA THR A 11 -8.48 9.73 22.77
C THR A 11 -8.37 8.36 23.44
N ALA A 12 -7.18 7.75 23.46
CA ALA A 12 -7.01 6.39 23.99
C ALA A 12 -7.29 6.33 25.51
N LEU A 13 -8.17 5.41 25.90
CA LEU A 13 -8.57 5.16 27.29
C LEU A 13 -8.11 3.77 27.74
N ILE A 14 -7.54 3.70 28.95
CA ILE A 14 -7.11 2.43 29.57
C ILE A 14 -8.24 1.89 30.43
N SER A 15 -8.66 0.65 30.17
CA SER A 15 -9.58 -0.14 31.00
C SER A 15 -8.80 -1.21 31.79
N SER A 16 -9.49 -1.97 32.64
CA SER A 16 -8.91 -3.08 33.39
C SER A 16 -8.40 -4.22 32.51
N ASP A 17 -9.05 -4.46 31.37
CA ASP A 17 -8.93 -5.65 30.52
C ASP A 17 -8.56 -5.32 29.06
N LYS A 18 -8.61 -4.04 28.68
CA LYS A 18 -8.40 -3.58 27.30
C LYS A 18 -7.96 -2.12 27.24
N ILE A 19 -7.50 -1.71 26.07
CA ILE A 19 -7.30 -0.31 25.70
C ILE A 19 -8.30 0.05 24.62
N ILE A 20 -9.04 1.13 24.82
CA ILE A 20 -10.00 1.68 23.85
C ILE A 20 -9.30 2.82 23.14
N LEU A 21 -8.87 2.62 21.89
CA LEU A 21 -8.20 3.65 21.09
C LEU A 21 -9.17 4.75 20.67
N THR A 22 -10.34 4.35 20.18
CA THR A 22 -11.49 5.21 19.91
C THR A 22 -12.78 4.50 20.32
N SER A 23 -13.77 5.28 20.70
CA SER A 23 -15.15 4.86 20.93
C SER A 23 -15.99 5.12 19.69
N ASP A 24 -17.22 4.59 19.65
CA ASP A 24 -18.21 4.86 18.60
C ASP A 24 -18.76 6.30 18.64
N THR A 25 -17.84 7.25 18.47
CA THR A 25 -18.05 8.70 18.39
C THR A 25 -17.16 9.26 17.29
N LYS A 26 -17.63 10.30 16.61
CA LYS A 26 -16.96 10.90 15.46
C LYS A 26 -15.68 11.64 15.85
N SER A 27 -14.80 11.82 14.86
CA SER A 27 -13.62 12.69 14.95
C SER A 27 -12.67 12.37 16.11
N GLN A 28 -12.45 11.09 16.38
CA GLN A 28 -11.50 10.63 17.39
C GLN A 28 -10.19 10.13 16.75
N ALA A 29 -9.10 10.24 17.49
CA ALA A 29 -7.81 9.68 17.14
C ALA A 29 -7.08 9.29 18.42
N GLY A 30 -6.79 8.01 18.58
CA GLY A 30 -6.11 7.48 19.76
C GLY A 30 -5.03 6.50 19.36
N SER A 31 -3.96 6.44 20.15
CA SER A 31 -2.84 5.54 19.89
C SER A 31 -2.18 5.04 21.16
N ILE A 32 -1.50 3.90 21.02
CA ILE A 32 -0.57 3.35 21.99
C ILE A 32 0.78 3.08 21.34
N TRP A 33 1.86 3.36 22.07
CA TRP A 33 3.23 3.20 21.59
C TRP A 33 4.09 2.49 22.62
N LEU A 34 4.91 1.54 22.15
CA LEU A 34 5.83 0.79 22.99
C LEU A 34 7.06 1.65 23.33
N LEU A 35 7.13 2.18 24.56
CA LEU A 35 8.12 3.14 25.02
C LEU A 35 8.88 2.79 26.32
N LYS A 36 8.48 1.79 27.14
CA LYS A 36 9.17 1.50 28.43
C LYS A 36 9.40 0.00 28.68
N VAL A 37 10.37 -0.33 29.54
CA VAL A 37 10.36 -1.58 30.32
C VAL A 37 10.65 -1.24 31.77
N ARG A 38 9.66 -1.58 32.61
CA ARG A 38 9.56 -1.71 34.07
C ARG A 38 10.41 -0.85 35.03
N PHE A 39 11.66 -0.44 34.75
CA PHE A 39 12.48 0.38 35.68
C PHE A 39 13.53 1.32 35.04
N LEU A 40 13.72 1.35 33.71
CA LEU A 40 14.67 2.27 33.07
C LEU A 40 14.00 3.08 31.96
N ILE A 41 14.27 4.39 31.91
CA ILE A 41 13.95 5.27 30.78
C ILE A 41 14.92 4.93 29.64
N ILE A 42 14.75 3.77 29.03
CA ILE A 42 15.40 3.44 27.77
C ILE A 42 14.28 3.29 26.76
N PHE A 43 14.15 4.31 25.91
CA PHE A 43 13.44 4.22 24.64
C PHE A 43 14.04 3.02 23.90
N LEU A 44 13.28 1.96 23.70
CA LEU A 44 13.75 0.79 22.95
C LEU A 44 13.07 0.79 21.58
N PRO A 45 13.63 1.55 20.63
CA PRO A 45 13.35 1.23 19.25
C PRO A 45 13.74 -0.23 19.00
N VAL A 46 12.99 -0.89 18.13
CA VAL A 46 13.13 -2.31 17.83
C VAL A 46 14.38 -2.50 16.98
N HIS A 47 15.44 -3.02 17.59
CA HIS A 47 16.70 -3.31 16.91
C HIS A 47 16.77 -4.75 16.36
N PHE A 48 15.66 -5.47 16.30
CA PHE A 48 15.61 -6.83 15.78
C PHE A 48 15.37 -6.85 14.27
N ARG A 49 16.01 -7.77 13.54
CA ARG A 49 15.78 -7.92 12.09
C ARG A 49 14.62 -8.84 11.78
N ASN A 50 14.38 -9.79 12.65
CA ASN A 50 13.29 -10.75 12.55
C ASN A 50 12.43 -10.60 13.79
N TRP A 51 11.15 -10.32 13.59
CA TRP A 51 10.23 -10.09 14.69
C TRP A 51 8.81 -10.46 14.28
N ARG A 52 7.99 -10.72 15.29
CA ARG A 52 6.57 -10.96 15.15
C ARG A 52 5.82 -10.15 16.19
N VAL A 53 4.70 -9.58 15.77
CA VAL A 53 3.73 -8.93 16.65
C VAL A 53 2.41 -9.68 16.53
N LYS A 54 1.85 -10.11 17.66
CA LYS A 54 0.47 -10.57 17.75
C LYS A 54 -0.36 -9.47 18.40
N ILE A 55 -1.49 -9.12 17.79
CA ILE A 55 -2.44 -8.16 18.35
C ILE A 55 -3.79 -8.85 18.46
N ASP A 56 -4.34 -8.87 19.67
CA ASP A 56 -5.73 -9.21 19.92
C ASP A 56 -6.55 -7.92 19.96
N PHE A 57 -7.49 -7.77 19.05
CA PHE A 57 -8.27 -6.55 18.88
C PHE A 57 -9.71 -6.85 18.48
N ARG A 58 -10.56 -5.82 18.63
CA ARG A 58 -11.95 -5.85 18.18
C ARG A 58 -12.38 -4.49 17.65
N ILE A 59 -13.03 -4.52 16.49
CA ILE A 59 -13.64 -3.35 15.86
C ILE A 59 -15.15 -3.59 15.80
N HIS A 60 -15.94 -2.70 16.40
CA HIS A 60 -17.40 -2.89 16.45
C HIS A 60 -18.19 -1.61 16.72
N SER A 61 -19.41 -1.54 16.19
CA SER A 61 -20.46 -0.62 16.63
C SER A 61 -21.81 -1.34 16.66
N GLU A 62 -22.61 -1.03 17.67
CA GLU A 62 -23.90 -1.69 17.91
C GLU A 62 -24.97 -1.14 16.95
N GLY A 63 -25.61 -2.03 16.19
CA GLY A 63 -26.82 -1.72 15.43
C GLY A 63 -26.65 -0.79 14.21
N LYS A 64 -25.42 -0.39 13.86
CA LYS A 64 -25.16 0.51 12.72
C LYS A 64 -24.76 -0.25 11.46
N LYS A 65 -25.28 0.23 10.31
CA LYS A 65 -24.87 -0.22 8.97
C LYS A 65 -23.69 0.58 8.41
N LEU A 66 -23.45 1.78 8.94
CA LEU A 66 -22.36 2.66 8.54
C LEU A 66 -21.36 2.74 9.69
N PHE A 67 -20.08 2.54 9.36
CA PHE A 67 -18.97 2.44 10.30
C PHE A 67 -17.68 2.93 9.64
N GLY A 68 -16.68 3.29 10.45
CA GLY A 68 -15.40 3.82 9.99
C GLY A 68 -14.50 4.29 11.16
N ASP A 69 -13.24 4.64 10.91
CA ASP A 69 -12.53 4.42 9.65
C ASP A 69 -11.67 3.16 9.75
N GLY A 70 -11.03 2.91 10.90
CA GLY A 70 -10.34 1.65 11.17
C GLY A 70 -9.19 1.75 12.17
N LEU A 71 -8.32 0.74 12.11
CA LEU A 71 -7.17 0.54 13.01
C LEU A 71 -5.89 0.38 12.20
N ALA A 72 -4.76 0.84 12.72
CA ALA A 72 -3.46 0.68 12.09
C ALA A 72 -2.40 0.21 13.07
N PHE A 73 -1.58 -0.75 12.62
CA PHE A 73 -0.30 -1.08 13.23
C PHE A 73 0.82 -0.29 12.55
N TRP A 74 1.78 0.17 13.34
CA TRP A 74 2.90 0.98 12.88
C TRP A 74 4.24 0.41 13.32
N TYR A 75 5.19 0.45 12.40
CA TYR A 75 6.61 0.33 12.65
C TYR A 75 7.31 1.54 12.02
N ILE A 76 7.47 2.64 12.78
CA ILE A 76 7.85 3.95 12.24
C ILE A 76 8.95 4.66 13.03
N LYS A 77 9.68 5.54 12.37
CA LYS A 77 10.84 6.27 12.91
C LYS A 77 10.51 7.22 14.06
N SER A 78 9.37 7.90 13.98
CA SER A 78 8.91 8.89 14.95
C SER A 78 7.42 8.75 15.14
N TYR A 79 6.99 8.69 16.40
CA TYR A 79 5.58 8.63 16.82
C TYR A 79 5.09 9.94 17.42
N ALA A 80 5.97 10.93 17.60
CA ALA A 80 5.66 12.19 18.28
C ALA A 80 4.73 13.09 17.45
N ASP A 81 4.68 12.87 16.13
CA ASP A 81 3.88 13.66 15.20
C ASP A 81 2.51 13.01 15.00
N THR A 82 1.52 13.44 15.78
CA THR A 82 0.12 13.07 15.56
C THR A 82 -0.39 13.65 14.24
N GLY A 83 -1.22 12.92 13.50
CA GLY A 83 -1.77 13.37 12.23
C GLY A 83 -3.09 12.71 11.86
N SER A 84 -3.55 12.98 10.64
CA SER A 84 -4.84 12.54 10.09
C SER A 84 -4.88 11.04 9.71
N VAL A 85 -3.74 10.38 9.58
CA VAL A 85 -3.66 8.98 9.12
C VAL A 85 -3.82 8.04 10.30
N TYR A 86 -5.05 7.73 10.65
CA TYR A 86 -5.36 6.88 11.80
C TYR A 86 -4.71 7.39 13.11
N GLY A 87 -4.47 8.71 13.22
CA GLY A 87 -3.77 9.33 14.36
C GLY A 87 -2.26 9.57 14.18
N VAL A 88 -1.68 9.21 13.04
CA VAL A 88 -0.25 9.38 12.69
C VAL A 88 -0.06 10.40 11.57
N ASN A 89 1.12 11.02 11.51
CA ASN A 89 1.52 11.95 10.44
C ASN A 89 1.39 11.34 9.03
N GLU A 90 0.86 12.12 8.08
CA GLU A 90 0.69 11.75 6.66
C GLU A 90 2.00 11.38 5.95
N ARG A 91 3.13 11.88 6.46
CA ARG A 91 4.49 11.60 5.96
C ARG A 91 5.26 10.69 6.91
N PHE A 92 4.60 9.66 7.42
CA PHE A 92 5.26 8.66 8.25
C PHE A 92 6.48 8.05 7.54
N ASN A 93 7.46 7.63 8.31
CA ASN A 93 8.66 6.97 7.80
C ASN A 93 8.75 5.58 8.43
N GLY A 94 8.42 4.56 7.64
CA GLY A 94 8.37 3.17 8.07
C GLY A 94 7.27 2.38 7.37
N LEU A 95 6.76 1.39 8.09
CA LEU A 95 5.68 0.50 7.68
C LEU A 95 4.39 0.84 8.45
N GLY A 96 3.27 0.85 7.74
CA GLY A 96 1.93 0.82 8.31
C GLY A 96 1.16 -0.40 7.78
N ILE A 97 0.48 -1.12 8.68
CA ILE A 97 -0.51 -2.14 8.31
C ILE A 97 -1.87 -1.58 8.72
N ILE A 98 -2.66 -1.17 7.74
CA ILE A 98 -3.93 -0.47 7.96
C ILE A 98 -5.08 -1.44 7.73
N LEU A 99 -5.95 -1.57 8.73
CA LEU A 99 -7.20 -2.31 8.71
C LEU A 99 -8.32 -1.30 8.50
N ASP A 100 -8.64 -1.06 7.23
CA ASP A 100 -9.60 -0.07 6.77
C ASP A 100 -11.00 -0.69 6.66
N THR A 101 -11.98 -0.05 7.27
CA THR A 101 -13.38 -0.49 7.26
C THR A 101 -14.26 0.29 6.31
N TYR A 102 -13.77 1.40 5.74
CA TYR A 102 -14.59 2.31 4.95
C TYR A 102 -13.97 2.63 3.58
N PRO A 103 -14.69 2.38 2.47
CA PRO A 103 -14.21 2.76 1.15
C PRO A 103 -14.28 4.27 0.93
N ASN A 104 -13.14 4.99 1.01
CA ASN A 104 -13.09 6.37 0.52
C ASN A 104 -12.88 6.44 -1.00
N HIS A 105 -12.28 5.42 -1.62
CA HIS A 105 -12.11 5.34 -3.07
C HIS A 105 -13.17 4.46 -3.75
N GLU A 106 -13.96 5.04 -4.67
CA GLU A 106 -15.05 4.35 -5.38
C GLU A 106 -14.63 3.08 -6.17
N LYS A 107 -13.34 2.93 -6.50
CA LYS A 107 -12.84 1.76 -7.24
C LYS A 107 -12.40 0.59 -6.36
N SER A 108 -12.40 0.76 -5.05
CA SER A 108 -12.03 -0.28 -4.11
C SER A 108 -13.27 -1.11 -3.78
N GLU A 109 -13.48 -2.22 -4.49
CA GLU A 109 -14.70 -3.02 -4.39
C GLU A 109 -14.72 -4.00 -3.19
N GLU A 110 -13.59 -4.17 -2.48
CA GLU A 110 -13.45 -5.20 -1.44
C GLU A 110 -13.07 -4.61 -0.07
N TYR A 111 -14.04 -4.54 0.84
CA TYR A 111 -13.88 -4.11 2.24
C TYR A 111 -14.54 -5.10 3.21
N PRO A 112 -14.07 -5.20 4.47
CA PRO A 112 -12.93 -4.50 5.06
C PRO A 112 -11.59 -4.87 4.42
N ARG A 113 -10.68 -3.89 4.32
CA ARG A 113 -9.45 -3.99 3.55
C ARG A 113 -8.24 -3.89 4.47
N VAL A 114 -7.27 -4.76 4.26
CA VAL A 114 -5.98 -4.71 4.95
C VAL A 114 -4.94 -4.26 3.94
N SER A 115 -4.30 -3.12 4.18
CA SER A 115 -3.29 -2.57 3.27
C SER A 115 -1.93 -2.44 3.97
N ALA A 116 -0.88 -2.88 3.29
CA ALA A 116 0.49 -2.65 3.69
C ALA A 116 1.02 -1.39 3.00
N GLN A 117 1.44 -0.43 3.83
CA GLN A 117 1.85 0.91 3.44
C GLN A 117 3.34 1.09 3.77
N LEU A 118 4.13 1.52 2.79
CA LEU A 118 5.57 1.77 2.98
C LEU A 118 5.92 3.19 2.57
N ASN A 119 6.58 3.92 3.46
CA ASN A 119 6.95 5.30 3.22
C ASN A 119 8.30 5.61 3.86
N ASP A 120 9.13 6.40 3.19
CA ASP A 120 10.42 6.89 3.69
C ASP A 120 10.32 8.32 4.24
N GLY A 121 9.09 8.84 4.36
CA GLY A 121 8.77 10.20 4.78
C GLY A 121 8.67 11.20 3.63
N THR A 122 8.88 10.78 2.38
CA THR A 122 8.81 11.69 1.21
C THR A 122 7.40 11.80 0.63
N LYS A 123 6.61 10.73 0.71
CA LYS A 123 5.23 10.69 0.20
C LYS A 123 4.24 11.12 1.28
N MET A 124 3.11 11.67 0.87
CA MET A 124 1.95 11.89 1.73
C MET A 124 0.97 10.75 1.52
N TYR A 125 0.45 10.20 2.61
CA TYR A 125 -0.69 9.29 2.59
C TYR A 125 -1.92 10.04 2.07
N ASP A 126 -2.58 9.48 1.05
CA ASP A 126 -3.78 10.06 0.45
C ASP A 126 -5.03 9.39 1.02
N ALA A 127 -5.60 9.97 2.08
CA ALA A 127 -6.80 9.43 2.74
C ALA A 127 -8.04 9.42 1.82
N LEU A 128 -8.08 10.24 0.77
CA LEU A 128 -9.17 10.22 -0.22
C LEU A 128 -9.05 9.04 -1.20
N LYS A 129 -7.90 8.36 -1.21
CA LYS A 129 -7.63 7.19 -2.04
C LYS A 129 -7.14 6.01 -1.22
N ASP A 130 -7.49 5.95 0.06
CA ASP A 130 -7.15 4.85 0.97
C ASP A 130 -5.65 4.52 1.01
N GLY A 131 -4.79 5.53 0.80
CA GLY A 131 -3.33 5.34 0.80
C GLY A 131 -2.73 4.74 -0.46
N PHE A 132 -3.47 4.64 -1.58
CA PHE A 132 -3.00 4.04 -2.84
C PHE A 132 -1.55 4.40 -3.26
N PRO A 133 -1.04 5.64 -3.11
CA PRO A 133 0.34 5.98 -3.50
C PRO A 133 1.46 5.34 -2.65
N THR A 134 1.15 4.94 -1.42
CA THR A 134 2.09 4.31 -0.46
C THR A 134 1.83 2.83 -0.26
N GLU A 135 0.73 2.31 -0.81
CA GLU A 135 0.36 0.91 -0.77
C GLU A 135 1.27 0.07 -1.66
N PHE A 136 1.66 -1.10 -1.16
CA PHE A 136 2.44 -2.06 -1.95
C PHE A 136 1.88 -3.48 -1.97
N GLU A 137 1.00 -3.82 -1.03
CA GLU A 137 0.28 -5.08 -1.01
C GLU A 137 -1.02 -4.90 -0.20
N SER A 138 -2.06 -5.64 -0.54
CA SER A 138 -3.33 -5.58 0.19
C SER A 138 -4.12 -6.88 0.09
N CYS A 139 -5.06 -7.07 1.03
CA CYS A 139 -6.03 -8.15 0.96
C CYS A 139 -7.40 -7.66 1.47
N SER A 140 -8.45 -8.40 1.14
CA SER A 140 -9.77 -8.26 1.79
C SER A 140 -9.92 -9.31 2.88
N TYR A 141 -10.27 -8.89 4.10
CA TYR A 141 -10.48 -9.78 5.23
C TYR A 141 -11.54 -9.21 6.18
N ASP A 142 -12.56 -10.01 6.52
CA ASP A 142 -13.66 -9.57 7.40
C ASP A 142 -13.29 -9.63 8.89
N PHE A 143 -12.39 -8.74 9.31
CA PHE A 143 -11.92 -8.64 10.71
C PHE A 143 -12.92 -7.94 11.65
N ARG A 144 -14.03 -7.40 11.13
CA ARG A 144 -15.02 -6.67 11.94
C ARG A 144 -16.06 -7.59 12.59
N ARG A 145 -16.39 -8.72 11.95
CA ARG A 145 -17.41 -9.65 12.46
C ARG A 145 -16.93 -10.56 13.59
N SER A 146 -15.62 -10.73 13.76
CA SER A 146 -15.01 -11.58 14.80
C SER A 146 -13.91 -10.84 15.56
N SER A 147 -13.80 -11.07 16.87
CA SER A 147 -12.54 -10.80 17.59
C SER A 147 -11.46 -11.68 16.95
N THR A 148 -10.42 -11.06 16.40
CA THR A 148 -9.46 -11.76 15.55
C THR A 148 -8.06 -11.41 16.01
N ASN A 149 -7.20 -12.42 16.12
CA ASN A 149 -5.78 -12.19 16.33
C ASN A 149 -5.14 -11.88 14.96
N ILE A 150 -4.47 -10.75 14.85
CA ILE A 150 -3.58 -10.45 13.71
C ILE A 150 -2.14 -10.75 14.10
N PHE A 151 -1.43 -11.44 13.22
CA PHE A 151 -0.01 -11.72 13.32
C PHE A 151 0.72 -10.95 12.23
N ILE A 152 1.65 -10.08 12.61
CA ILE A 152 2.47 -9.29 11.69
C ILE A 152 3.91 -9.73 11.91
N SER A 153 4.45 -10.48 10.95
CA SER A 153 5.81 -11.02 11.01
C SER A 153 6.69 -10.36 9.96
N TYR A 154 7.88 -9.91 10.35
CA TYR A 154 8.91 -9.46 9.43
C TYR A 154 10.13 -10.36 9.55
N PHE A 155 10.59 -10.87 8.42
CA PHE A 155 11.78 -11.72 8.30
C PHE A 155 12.85 -10.96 7.53
N GLY A 156 13.65 -10.15 8.23
CA GLY A 156 14.67 -9.30 7.62
C GLY A 156 15.78 -10.07 6.88
N SER A 157 16.03 -11.33 7.23
CA SER A 157 16.94 -12.20 6.48
C SER A 157 16.56 -12.33 5.00
N ASN A 158 15.26 -12.50 4.73
CA ASN A 158 14.71 -12.64 3.37
C ASN A 158 13.95 -11.39 2.89
N SER A 159 13.84 -10.35 3.72
CA SER A 159 13.06 -9.13 3.45
C SER A 159 11.58 -9.44 3.16
N THR A 160 10.99 -10.36 3.93
CA THR A 160 9.61 -10.81 3.75
C THR A 160 8.72 -10.28 4.87
N LEU A 161 7.61 -9.66 4.50
CA LEU A 161 6.52 -9.28 5.40
C LEU A 161 5.39 -10.29 5.24
N VAL A 162 4.86 -10.77 6.36
CA VAL A 162 3.70 -11.67 6.41
C VAL A 162 2.67 -11.12 7.39
N VAL A 163 1.42 -10.99 6.95
CA VAL A 163 0.27 -10.65 7.78
C VAL A 163 -0.72 -11.80 7.71
N GLU A 164 -1.06 -12.35 8.87
CA GLU A 164 -1.99 -13.46 9.00
C GLU A 164 -3.07 -13.12 10.01
N PHE A 165 -4.27 -13.64 9.80
CA PHE A 165 -5.35 -13.61 10.78
C PHE A 165 -5.65 -15.01 11.29
N GLU A 166 -5.89 -15.14 12.58
CA GLU A 166 -6.26 -16.41 13.21
C GLU A 166 -7.73 -16.42 13.57
N ASP A 167 -8.44 -17.43 13.08
CA ASP A 167 -9.84 -17.69 13.41
C ASP A 167 -9.96 -18.02 14.91
N PRO A 168 -10.80 -17.31 15.68
CA PRO A 168 -10.92 -17.52 17.13
C PRO A 168 -11.62 -18.84 17.51
N ILE A 169 -12.35 -19.47 16.59
CA ILE A 169 -13.07 -20.73 16.78
C ILE A 169 -12.16 -21.91 16.46
N HIS A 170 -11.50 -21.87 15.30
CA HIS A 170 -10.73 -23.00 14.76
C HIS A 170 -9.22 -22.90 15.02
N TYR A 171 -8.72 -21.73 15.45
CA TYR A 171 -7.29 -21.43 15.64
C TYR A 171 -6.46 -21.66 14.37
N ILE A 172 -7.07 -21.49 13.20
CA ILE A 172 -6.42 -21.62 11.89
C ILE A 172 -5.92 -20.24 11.46
N ARG A 173 -4.64 -20.15 11.11
CA ARG A 173 -4.04 -18.95 10.51
C ARG A 173 -4.30 -18.91 9.01
N SER A 174 -4.85 -17.79 8.56
CA SER A 174 -5.08 -17.47 7.16
C SER A 174 -4.16 -16.33 6.75
N SER A 175 -3.32 -16.56 5.75
CA SER A 175 -2.47 -15.51 5.19
C SER A 175 -3.33 -14.47 4.46
N CYS A 176 -3.07 -13.20 4.75
CA CYS A 176 -3.69 -12.05 4.10
C CYS A 176 -2.67 -11.35 3.19
N ILE A 177 -1.51 -10.96 3.73
CA ILE A 177 -0.44 -10.31 2.98
C ILE A 177 0.81 -11.17 3.11
N MET A 178 1.44 -11.45 1.97
CA MET A 178 2.78 -12.02 1.92
C MET A 178 3.56 -11.29 0.84
N SER A 179 4.53 -10.47 1.25
CA SER A 179 5.27 -9.61 0.34
C SER A 179 6.77 -9.75 0.57
N ASP A 180 7.49 -10.07 -0.50
CA ASP A 180 8.94 -10.13 -0.50
C ASP A 180 9.56 -8.78 -0.85
N PHE A 181 10.86 -8.67 -0.63
CA PHE A 181 11.66 -7.49 -0.96
C PHE A 181 11.33 -6.22 -0.14
N VAL A 182 10.61 -6.35 0.97
CA VAL A 182 10.32 -5.28 1.91
C VAL A 182 11.55 -5.01 2.77
N LEU A 183 12.23 -3.90 2.52
CA LEU A 183 13.39 -3.49 3.31
C LEU A 183 12.93 -2.55 4.43
N LEU A 184 13.07 -2.98 5.68
CA LEU A 184 12.80 -2.15 6.85
C LEU A 184 14.09 -1.81 7.60
N PRO A 185 14.22 -0.56 8.09
CA PRO A 185 15.31 -0.20 8.99
C PRO A 185 15.13 -0.88 10.34
N THR A 186 16.22 -1.14 11.06
CA THR A 186 16.14 -1.37 12.50
C THR A 186 16.07 -0.04 13.24
N GLY A 187 15.67 -0.05 14.50
CA GLY A 187 15.68 1.15 15.32
C GLY A 187 14.42 2.01 15.21
N TYR A 188 13.28 1.44 14.79
CA TYR A 188 11.98 2.15 14.73
C TYR A 188 11.06 1.74 15.88
N TYR A 189 9.96 2.47 16.05
CA TYR A 189 9.00 2.28 17.13
C TYR A 189 7.78 1.49 16.67
N ILE A 190 7.26 0.64 17.56
CA ILE A 190 6.00 -0.05 17.38
C ILE A 190 4.88 0.76 18.02
N GLY A 191 3.78 0.92 17.28
CA GLY A 191 2.55 1.52 17.79
C GLY A 191 1.32 0.93 17.15
N ILE A 192 0.18 1.18 17.80
CA ILE A 192 -1.13 0.85 17.31
C ILE A 192 -1.99 2.10 17.46
N SER A 193 -2.75 2.45 16.44
CA SER A 193 -3.61 3.61 16.48
C SER A 193 -4.93 3.35 15.77
N ALA A 194 -5.92 4.18 16.06
CA ALA A 194 -7.21 4.15 15.38
C ALA A 194 -7.74 5.57 15.25
N ALA A 195 -8.59 5.77 14.25
CA ALA A 195 -9.31 7.03 14.08
C ALA A 195 -10.76 6.80 13.63
N THR A 196 -11.59 7.80 13.89
CA THR A 196 -12.96 7.89 13.40
C THR A 196 -13.15 9.22 12.68
N GLY A 197 -13.79 9.17 11.52
CA GLY A 197 -14.16 10.35 10.74
C GLY A 197 -15.60 10.79 11.01
N ASP A 198 -16.36 10.96 9.93
CA ASP A 198 -17.82 11.18 9.99
C ASP A 198 -18.59 9.93 10.41
N LEU A 199 -17.97 8.76 10.22
CA LEU A 199 -18.40 7.47 10.73
C LEU A 199 -17.52 7.06 11.89
N SER A 200 -17.99 6.09 12.68
CA SER A 200 -17.30 5.67 13.88
C SER A 200 -17.52 4.19 14.17
N ASP A 201 -16.53 3.60 14.81
CA ASP A 201 -16.54 2.28 15.43
C ASP A 201 -15.75 2.37 16.74
N ASN A 202 -16.02 1.46 17.68
CA ASN A 202 -15.13 1.21 18.80
C ASN A 202 -13.91 0.43 18.29
N HIS A 203 -12.71 0.89 18.64
CA HIS A 203 -11.46 0.22 18.30
C HIS A 203 -10.75 -0.17 19.60
N GLU A 204 -10.83 -1.46 19.94
CA GLU A 204 -10.35 -1.99 21.21
C GLU A 204 -9.16 -2.92 20.99
N VAL A 205 -8.14 -2.82 21.84
CA VAL A 205 -6.97 -3.70 21.86
C VAL A 205 -6.93 -4.43 23.20
N TYR A 206 -6.97 -5.75 23.17
CA TYR A 206 -6.93 -6.62 24.35
C TYR A 206 -5.53 -7.06 24.70
N SER A 207 -4.65 -7.32 23.72
CA SER A 207 -3.25 -7.64 23.98
C SER A 207 -2.35 -7.30 22.81
N VAL A 208 -1.07 -7.10 23.12
CA VAL A 208 0.00 -6.91 22.13
C VAL A 208 1.21 -7.71 22.59
N ASP A 209 1.53 -8.78 21.87
CA ASP A 209 2.67 -9.64 22.16
C ASP A 209 3.75 -9.40 21.10
N PHE A 210 4.94 -8.98 21.54
CA PHE A 210 6.11 -8.82 20.69
C PHE A 210 7.09 -9.98 20.91
N GLU A 211 7.50 -10.62 19.82
CA GLU A 211 8.47 -11.71 19.81
C GLU A 211 9.65 -11.34 18.90
N SER A 212 10.87 -11.39 19.44
CA SER A 212 12.08 -11.37 18.62
C SER A 212 12.33 -12.77 18.07
N LEU A 213 12.64 -12.86 16.78
CA LEU A 213 12.97 -14.11 16.10
C LEU A 213 14.47 -14.17 15.75
N ASP A 214 15.26 -13.14 16.08
CA ASP A 214 16.68 -13.06 15.69
C ASP A 214 17.51 -14.25 16.19
N ASP A 215 17.24 -14.75 17.40
CA ASP A 215 17.93 -15.91 17.97
C ASP A 215 17.66 -17.19 17.14
N MET A 216 16.43 -17.36 16.65
CA MET A 216 16.06 -18.49 15.78
C MET A 216 16.76 -18.44 14.43
N PHE A 217 17.06 -17.24 13.93
CA PHE A 217 17.75 -17.02 12.66
C PHE A 217 19.25 -16.74 12.83
N HIS A 218 19.80 -16.90 14.04
CA HIS A 218 21.19 -16.64 14.39
C HIS A 218 21.70 -15.25 13.95
N VAL A 219 20.86 -14.22 14.06
CA VAL A 219 21.22 -12.84 13.72
C VAL A 219 21.85 -12.14 14.91
N ASP A 220 23.11 -11.74 14.77
CA ASP A 220 23.82 -10.97 15.80
C ASP A 220 23.47 -9.47 15.80
N ARG A 221 23.79 -8.80 16.92
CA ARG A 221 23.53 -7.38 17.09
C ARG A 221 24.29 -6.50 16.10
N GLN A 222 25.52 -6.87 15.70
CA GLN A 222 26.28 -6.10 14.71
C GLN A 222 25.59 -6.11 13.35
N THR A 223 24.98 -7.24 12.98
CA THR A 223 24.21 -7.40 11.75
C THR A 223 22.97 -6.53 11.79
N SER A 224 22.24 -6.52 12.90
CA SER A 224 21.09 -5.64 13.08
C SER A 224 21.44 -4.15 13.02
N ALA A 225 22.57 -3.75 13.61
CA ALA A 225 23.03 -2.36 13.62
C ALA A 225 23.34 -1.81 12.21
N LYS A 226 23.72 -2.67 11.25
CA LYS A 226 23.95 -2.25 9.84
C LYS A 226 22.69 -1.72 9.17
N TYR A 227 21.50 -2.09 9.65
CA TYR A 227 20.22 -1.72 9.06
C TYR A 227 19.59 -0.46 9.67
N GLU A 228 20.21 0.15 10.69
CA GLU A 228 19.67 1.37 11.32
C GLU A 228 19.65 2.58 10.37
N LYS A 229 20.55 2.59 9.39
CA LYS A 229 20.71 3.70 8.42
C LYS A 229 20.01 3.45 7.09
N VAL A 230 19.41 2.27 6.92
CA VAL A 230 18.67 1.92 5.71
C VAL A 230 17.39 2.74 5.65
N LYS A 231 16.86 2.97 4.44
CA LYS A 231 15.54 3.59 4.26
C LYS A 231 14.48 2.51 4.00
N PRO A 232 13.23 2.71 4.46
CA PRO A 232 12.12 1.85 4.07
C PRO A 232 11.93 1.89 2.55
N GLU A 233 12.03 0.75 1.88
CA GLU A 233 11.81 0.63 0.43
C GLU A 233 11.46 -0.78 0.00
N LEU A 234 10.84 -0.91 -1.18
CA LEU A 234 10.68 -2.20 -1.86
C LEU A 234 11.85 -2.40 -2.80
N LYS A 235 12.70 -3.39 -2.52
CA LYS A 235 13.75 -3.77 -3.46
C LYS A 235 13.08 -4.32 -4.73
N ASN A 236 13.51 -3.87 -5.90
CA ASN A 236 13.03 -4.36 -7.21
C ASN A 236 11.56 -4.06 -7.58
N PHE A 237 10.86 -3.10 -6.95
CA PHE A 237 9.51 -2.70 -7.39
C PHE A 237 9.46 -2.33 -8.90
N HIS A 238 10.55 -1.76 -9.43
CA HIS A 238 10.70 -1.44 -10.85
C HIS A 238 10.68 -2.65 -11.81
N LYS A 239 10.80 -3.89 -11.34
CA LYS A 239 10.72 -5.07 -12.20
C LYS A 239 9.30 -5.62 -12.38
N GLN A 240 8.34 -5.18 -11.56
CA GLN A 240 6.98 -5.75 -11.55
C GLN A 240 5.90 -4.85 -12.14
N ILE A 241 6.13 -3.54 -12.31
CA ILE A 241 5.24 -2.75 -13.16
C ILE A 241 5.55 -3.17 -14.61
N PRO A 242 4.66 -3.88 -15.34
CA PRO A 242 4.83 -3.97 -16.77
C PRO A 242 4.82 -2.53 -17.27
N GLU A 243 5.95 -2.06 -17.80
CA GLU A 243 5.96 -0.84 -18.61
C GLU A 243 4.75 -0.96 -19.53
N ALA A 244 3.77 -0.07 -19.38
CA ALA A 244 2.69 0.02 -20.33
C ALA A 244 3.39 0.31 -21.66
N LYS A 245 3.64 -0.74 -22.45
CA LYS A 245 4.16 -0.64 -23.80
C LYS A 245 3.12 0.17 -24.53
N ARG A 246 3.34 1.48 -24.57
CA ARG A 246 2.63 2.40 -25.44
C ARG A 246 2.97 1.89 -26.84
N GLU A 247 2.11 1.04 -27.39
CA GLU A 247 2.24 0.48 -28.74
C GLU A 247 2.12 1.63 -29.77
N SER A 248 3.16 2.44 -29.86
CA SER A 248 3.34 3.41 -30.94
C SER A 248 3.60 2.71 -32.28
N GLY A 249 3.89 1.41 -32.26
CA GLY A 249 4.20 0.60 -33.45
C GLY A 249 3.02 0.43 -34.41
N GLY A 250 1.79 0.28 -33.93
CA GLY A 250 0.61 0.08 -34.79
C GLY A 250 0.25 1.33 -35.60
N PHE A 251 0.19 2.47 -34.93
CA PHE A 251 -0.17 3.76 -35.54
C PHE A 251 0.86 4.21 -36.58
N TRP A 252 2.16 4.09 -36.30
CA TRP A 252 3.21 4.44 -37.26
C TRP A 252 3.29 3.48 -38.45
N ARG A 253 3.00 2.18 -38.27
CA ARG A 253 2.90 1.24 -39.40
C ARG A 253 1.69 1.55 -40.28
N PHE A 254 0.56 1.95 -39.70
CA PHE A 254 -0.62 2.36 -40.45
C PHE A 254 -0.36 3.63 -41.27
N ILE A 255 0.24 4.68 -40.67
CA ILE A 255 0.60 5.91 -41.38
C ILE A 255 1.56 5.63 -42.54
N LYS A 256 2.60 4.80 -42.34
CA LYS A 256 3.57 4.46 -43.39
C LYS A 256 2.92 3.70 -44.55
N ARG A 257 1.94 2.81 -44.28
CA ARG A 257 1.20 2.11 -45.34
C ARG A 257 0.28 3.04 -46.12
N LEU A 258 -0.41 3.95 -45.41
CA LEU A 258 -1.30 4.93 -46.04
C LEU A 258 -0.51 5.92 -46.93
N SER A 259 0.65 6.39 -46.46
CA SER A 259 1.50 7.28 -47.26
C SER A 259 2.04 6.61 -48.53
N LEU A 260 2.40 5.32 -48.46
CA LEU A 260 2.87 4.57 -49.63
C LEU A 260 1.75 4.39 -50.67
N PHE A 261 0.53 4.12 -50.20
CA PHE A 261 -0.64 3.95 -51.08
C PHE A 261 -0.99 5.25 -51.82
N ILE A 262 -0.94 6.39 -51.12
CA ILE A 262 -1.18 7.72 -51.73
C ILE A 262 -0.11 8.03 -52.79
N LEU A 263 1.17 7.69 -52.53
CA LEU A 263 2.26 7.89 -53.49
C LEU A 263 2.03 7.07 -54.78
N ILE A 264 1.60 5.81 -54.65
CA ILE A 264 1.31 4.93 -55.79
C ILE A 264 0.16 5.49 -56.62
N LEU A 265 -0.91 5.99 -55.99
CA LEU A 265 -2.03 6.62 -56.70
C LEU A 265 -1.58 7.87 -57.46
N PHE A 266 -0.70 8.68 -56.87
CA PHE A 266 -0.13 9.86 -57.55
C PHE A 266 0.70 9.48 -58.77
N ILE A 267 1.56 8.46 -58.65
CA ILE A 267 2.39 7.97 -59.77
C ILE A 267 1.49 7.37 -60.86
N GLY A 268 0.49 6.55 -60.49
CA GLY A 268 -0.49 6.01 -61.43
C GLY A 268 -1.26 7.10 -62.18
N GLY A 269 -1.70 8.14 -61.46
CA GLY A 269 -2.39 9.29 -62.05
C GLY A 269 -1.54 10.05 -63.06
N THR A 270 -0.26 10.30 -62.75
CA THR A 270 0.64 11.00 -63.69
C THR A 270 0.92 10.17 -64.94
N ILE A 271 1.09 8.85 -64.83
CA ILE A 271 1.26 7.95 -65.98
C ILE A 271 0.03 7.99 -66.89
N VAL A 272 -1.18 7.90 -66.32
CA VAL A 272 -2.43 7.97 -67.10
C VAL A 272 -2.57 9.32 -67.79
N GLN A 273 -2.23 10.42 -67.11
CA GLN A 273 -2.29 11.76 -67.68
C GLN A 273 -1.32 11.94 -68.86
N VAL A 274 -0.08 11.43 -68.72
CA VAL A 274 0.91 11.44 -69.81
C VAL A 274 0.46 10.57 -70.97
N ALA A 275 -0.06 9.36 -70.70
CA ALA A 275 -0.59 8.47 -71.73
C ALA A 275 -1.76 9.12 -72.49
N TYR A 276 -2.67 9.79 -71.78
CA TYR A 276 -3.77 10.55 -72.39
C TYR A 276 -3.26 11.69 -73.26
N MET A 277 -2.25 12.44 -72.80
CA MET A 277 -1.61 13.51 -73.58
C MET A 277 -0.96 12.99 -74.86
N ILE A 278 -0.23 11.86 -74.78
CA ILE A 278 0.40 11.21 -75.94
C ILE A 278 -0.67 10.71 -76.92
N TRP A 279 -1.72 10.05 -76.42
CA TRP A 279 -2.82 9.56 -77.25
C TRP A 279 -3.53 10.71 -77.98
N LYS A 280 -3.87 11.78 -77.26
CA LYS A 280 -4.50 12.99 -77.81
C LYS A 280 -3.61 13.69 -78.84
N LYS A 281 -2.29 13.72 -78.64
CA LYS A 281 -1.32 14.25 -79.62
C LYS A 281 -1.29 13.38 -80.88
N ARG A 282 -1.21 12.05 -80.76
CA ARG A 282 -1.26 11.12 -81.90
C ARG A 282 -2.57 11.23 -82.68
N GLU A 283 -3.69 11.49 -82.01
CA GLU A 283 -4.96 11.70 -82.69
C GLU A 283 -4.99 13.01 -83.49
N LYS A 284 -4.47 14.11 -82.94
CA LYS A 284 -4.30 15.37 -83.69
C LYS A 284 -3.38 15.21 -84.89
N GLU A 285 -2.27 14.48 -84.78
CA GLU A 285 -1.36 14.22 -85.91
C GLU A 285 -2.00 13.32 -86.97
N ARG A 286 -2.78 12.30 -86.58
CA ARG A 286 -3.55 11.47 -87.53
C ARG A 286 -4.58 12.30 -88.28
N ARG A 287 -5.30 13.21 -87.62
CA ARG A 287 -6.28 14.09 -88.27
C ARG A 287 -5.63 15.09 -89.25
N LYS A 288 -4.37 15.46 -89.07
CA LYS A 288 -3.63 16.35 -89.99
C LYS A 288 -3.04 15.66 -91.22
N ARG A 289 -3.01 14.32 -91.28
CA ARG A 289 -2.54 13.57 -92.47
C ARG A 289 -3.64 13.29 -93.50
N PHE A 290 -4.88 13.70 -93.21
CA PHE A 290 -6.04 13.52 -94.09
C PHE A 290 -6.64 14.86 -94.57
N TYR A 291 -5.89 15.96 -94.42
CA TYR A 291 -6.17 17.28 -95.02
C TYR A 291 -4.93 17.78 -95.75
#